data_AF-A0A519BG37-F1
#
_entry.id   AF-A0A519BG37-F1
#
_cell.length_a   1.000
_cell.length_b   1.000
_cell.length_c   1.000
_cell.angle_alpha   90.00
_cell.angle_beta   90.00
_cell.angle_gamma   90.00
#
_symmetry.space_group_name_H-M   'P 1'
#
loop_
_entity.id
_entity.type
_entity.pdbx_description
1 polymer ?
#
loop_
_entity_poly.entity_id
_entity_poly.type
_entity_poly.pdbx_seq_one_letter_code
_entity_poly.pdbx_strand_id
1 'polypeptide(L)'
;MITVIIDGYNFIFNSYFKINVKSEKLQELRNNTIILLSRYYNVKKNKVIVVFDGYLTQEPFESKYNMGNIEVIYSKRGEKADAVIMRIAENIRNSLVVTNDNEIKRYVERLDNVSSISPEEFKVIINNIISEEEDEGNYSNDYDFTACDGDDEFCGGHEHSKNTKKKGNPHRLSKKERLKMRKIKKL
;
A
#
# COMPACT_ATOMS: atom_id res chain seq x y z
N MET A 1 8.13 -10.31 -2.59
CA MET A 1 8.28 -8.92 -2.13
C MET A 1 7.28 -8.02 -2.84
N ILE A 2 6.67 -7.12 -2.09
CA ILE A 2 5.77 -6.06 -2.60
C ILE A 2 6.53 -4.74 -2.49
N THR A 3 6.32 -3.83 -3.43
CA THR A 3 6.78 -2.45 -3.28
C THR A 3 5.62 -1.57 -2.81
N VAL A 4 5.79 -0.94 -1.65
CA VAL A 4 4.81 0.02 -1.12
C VAL A 4 5.21 1.41 -1.62
N ILE A 5 4.29 2.09 -2.29
CA ILE A 5 4.46 3.46 -2.79
C ILE A 5 3.51 4.34 -1.98
N ILE A 6 4.03 5.37 -1.32
CA ILE A 6 3.28 6.19 -0.38
C ILE A 6 3.28 7.64 -0.85
N ASP A 7 2.09 8.24 -0.89
CA ASP A 7 1.94 9.69 -0.98
C ASP A 7 2.28 10.31 0.39
N GLY A 8 3.45 10.94 0.48
CA GLY A 8 4.06 11.33 1.74
C GLY A 8 3.29 12.39 2.51
N TYR A 9 2.79 13.44 1.85
CA TYR A 9 2.02 14.48 2.54
C TYR A 9 0.63 13.97 2.92
N ASN A 10 -0.04 13.27 2.01
CA ASN A 10 -1.34 12.65 2.28
C ASN A 10 -1.26 11.67 3.45
N PHE A 11 -0.18 10.87 3.50
CA PHE A 11 0.09 9.99 4.61
C PHE A 11 0.35 10.74 5.91
N ILE A 12 1.16 11.81 5.92
CA ILE A 12 1.41 12.61 7.12
C ILE A 12 0.11 13.21 7.67
N PHE A 13 -0.69 13.86 6.81
CA PHE A 13 -1.92 14.51 7.25
C PHE A 13 -2.91 13.48 7.78
N ASN A 14 -3.23 12.43 7.01
CA ASN A 14 -4.20 11.43 7.46
C ASN A 14 -3.71 10.56 8.62
N SER A 15 -2.39 10.37 8.77
CA SER A 15 -1.84 9.57 9.87
C SER A 15 -1.67 10.33 11.17
N TYR A 16 -1.26 11.60 11.14
CA TYR A 16 -0.89 12.32 12.36
C TYR A 16 -1.92 13.37 12.79
N PHE A 17 -2.75 13.91 11.87
CA PHE A 17 -3.57 15.08 12.20
C PHE A 17 -4.91 15.17 11.45
N LYS A 18 -6.00 15.36 12.19
CA LYS A 18 -7.24 15.98 11.66
C LYS A 18 -7.25 17.53 11.81
N ILE A 19 -6.12 18.16 12.20
CA ILE A 19 -6.07 19.57 12.63
C ILE A 19 -4.86 20.29 12.01
N ASN A 20 -5.07 21.54 11.56
CA ASN A 20 -4.10 22.45 10.94
C ASN A 20 -2.72 22.43 11.60
N VAL A 21 -1.71 21.93 10.87
CA VAL A 21 -0.32 21.85 11.31
C VAL A 21 0.45 23.10 10.84
N LYS A 22 1.19 23.76 11.76
CA LYS A 22 2.14 24.83 11.42
C LYS A 22 3.34 24.26 10.64
N SER A 23 3.91 25.04 9.71
CA SER A 23 5.02 24.63 8.83
C SER A 23 6.24 24.04 9.57
N GLU A 24 6.59 24.54 10.75
CA GLU A 24 7.71 24.04 11.57
C GLU A 24 7.51 22.58 12.03
N LYS A 25 6.26 22.17 12.31
CA LYS A 25 5.94 20.79 12.69
C LYS A 25 5.99 19.83 11.51
N LEU A 26 5.95 20.32 10.27
CA LEU A 26 5.90 19.46 9.08
C LEU A 26 7.20 18.68 8.86
N GLN A 27 8.35 19.30 9.16
CA GLN A 27 9.65 18.62 9.06
C GLN A 27 9.78 17.50 10.10
N GLU A 28 9.35 17.75 11.34
CA GLU A 28 9.32 16.76 12.41
C GLU A 28 8.41 15.57 12.03
N LEU A 29 7.21 15.86 11.52
CA LEU A 29 6.28 14.82 11.09
C LEU A 29 6.79 13.99 9.92
N ARG A 30 7.50 14.62 8.97
CA ARG A 30 8.18 13.90 7.90
C ARG A 30 9.19 12.91 8.47
N ASN A 31 10.04 13.36 9.39
CA ASN A 31 11.04 12.49 10.01
C ASN A 31 10.38 11.35 10.79
N ASN A 32 9.36 11.64 11.59
CA ASN A 32 8.60 10.64 12.34
C ASN A 32 7.94 9.60 11.43
N THR A 33 7.39 10.04 10.30
CA THR A 33 6.80 9.16 9.27
C THR A 33 7.86 8.22 8.70
N ILE A 34 9.03 8.76 8.34
CA ILE A 34 10.12 7.94 7.77
C ILE A 34 10.62 6.93 8.81
N ILE A 35 10.73 7.31 10.09
CA ILE A 35 11.11 6.40 11.17
C ILE A 35 10.08 5.27 11.31
N LEU A 36 8.79 5.58 11.33
CA LEU A 36 7.71 4.59 11.40
C LEU A 36 7.77 3.61 10.22
N LEU A 37 7.94 4.11 9.00
CA LEU A 37 8.05 3.28 7.80
C LEU A 37 9.34 2.44 7.79
N SER A 38 10.43 2.95 8.34
CA SER A 38 11.68 2.20 8.52
C SER A 38 11.51 1.03 9.48
N ARG A 39 10.74 1.20 10.57
CA ARG A 39 10.36 0.09 11.45
C ARG A 39 9.55 -0.97 10.71
N TYR A 40 8.53 -0.55 9.97
CA TYR A 40 7.76 -1.47 9.11
C TYR A 40 8.66 -2.23 8.12
N TYR A 41 9.61 -1.54 7.47
CA TYR A 41 10.58 -2.18 6.58
C TYR A 41 11.39 -3.25 7.32
N ASN A 42 11.80 -3.00 8.56
CA ASN A 42 12.62 -3.96 9.29
C ASN A 42 11.92 -5.29 9.53
N VAL A 43 10.60 -5.26 9.75
CA VAL A 43 9.77 -6.45 9.95
C VAL A 43 9.58 -7.22 8.66
N LYS A 44 9.12 -6.52 7.61
CA LYS A 44 8.56 -7.18 6.42
C LYS A 44 9.52 -7.21 5.24
N LYS A 45 10.58 -6.40 5.29
CA LYS A 45 11.60 -6.22 4.24
C LYS A 45 11.01 -5.90 2.86
N ASN A 46 9.80 -5.34 2.82
CA ASN A 46 9.15 -4.87 1.59
C ASN A 46 9.74 -3.51 1.21
N LYS A 47 10.06 -3.31 -0.07
CA LYS A 47 10.61 -2.02 -0.53
C LYS A 47 9.57 -0.91 -0.31
N VAL A 48 9.95 0.17 0.37
CA VAL A 48 9.08 1.32 0.61
C VAL A 48 9.63 2.53 -0.15
N ILE A 49 8.78 3.16 -0.94
CA ILE A 49 9.06 4.38 -1.69
C ILE A 49 8.08 5.44 -1.21
N VAL A 50 8.58 6.56 -0.71
CA VAL A 50 7.76 7.70 -0.26
C VAL A 50 7.96 8.85 -1.24
N VAL A 51 6.86 9.35 -1.79
CA VAL A 51 6.86 10.47 -2.74
C VAL A 51 6.32 11.71 -2.03
N PHE A 52 7.12 12.77 -1.97
CA PHE A 52 6.69 14.07 -1.47
C PHE A 52 6.51 15.06 -2.62
N ASP A 53 5.49 15.90 -2.53
CA ASP A 53 5.31 17.00 -3.47
C ASP A 53 6.43 18.04 -3.29
N GLY A 54 7.19 18.25 -4.35
CA GLY A 54 8.28 19.22 -4.38
C GLY A 54 7.83 20.67 -4.34
N TYR A 55 6.53 20.99 -4.30
CA TYR A 55 6.04 22.37 -4.20
C TYR A 55 6.68 23.15 -3.03
N LEU A 56 6.98 22.46 -1.91
CA LEU A 56 7.60 23.06 -0.74
C LEU A 56 9.15 23.10 -0.81
N THR A 57 9.75 22.33 -1.71
CA THR A 57 11.20 22.32 -1.91
C THR A 57 11.55 23.20 -3.11
N GLN A 58 12.40 24.21 -2.91
CA GLN A 58 12.82 25.12 -4.00
C GLN A 58 13.76 24.44 -5.03
N GLU A 59 13.82 23.11 -5.04
CA GLU A 59 14.71 22.31 -5.87
C GLU A 59 14.20 22.27 -7.32
N PRO A 60 15.05 22.59 -8.32
CA PRO A 60 14.67 22.57 -9.73
C PRO A 60 14.58 21.15 -10.33
N PHE A 61 15.11 20.13 -9.65
CA PHE A 61 15.18 18.75 -10.14
C PHE A 61 14.46 17.76 -9.23
N GLU A 62 14.07 16.61 -9.78
CA GLU A 62 13.62 15.46 -8.99
C GLU A 62 14.77 14.99 -8.11
N SER A 63 14.59 15.09 -6.79
CA SER A 63 15.59 14.65 -5.82
C SER A 63 15.20 13.27 -5.29
N LYS A 64 16.14 12.33 -5.38
CA LYS A 64 16.01 10.97 -4.81
C LYS A 64 17.12 10.76 -3.80
N TYR A 65 16.74 10.35 -2.61
CA TYR A 65 17.70 9.92 -1.60
C TYR A 65 17.13 8.78 -0.77
N ASN A 66 18.02 7.96 -0.23
CA ASN A 66 17.65 6.92 0.71
C ASN A 66 17.81 7.47 2.13
N MET A 67 16.77 7.33 2.94
CA MET A 67 16.82 7.64 4.37
C MET A 67 16.66 6.34 5.14
N GLY A 68 17.79 5.75 5.54
CA GLY A 68 17.83 4.38 6.04
C GLY A 68 17.43 3.39 4.94
N ASN A 69 16.41 2.59 5.21
CA ASN A 69 15.90 1.57 4.28
C ASN A 69 14.74 2.04 3.40
N ILE A 70 14.42 3.34 3.45
CA ILE A 70 13.29 3.95 2.74
C ILE A 70 13.82 4.81 1.60
N GLU A 71 13.28 4.61 0.40
CA GLU A 71 13.55 5.46 -0.76
C GLU A 71 12.62 6.68 -0.71
N VAL A 72 13.19 7.88 -0.68
CA VAL A 72 12.44 9.14 -0.64
C VAL A 72 12.62 9.86 -1.98
N ILE A 73 11.51 10.25 -2.60
CA ILE A 73 11.48 10.93 -3.88
C ILE A 73 10.72 12.25 -3.73
N TYR A 74 11.34 13.36 -4.13
CA TYR A 74 10.69 14.66 -4.26
C TYR A 74 10.35 14.90 -5.72
N SER A 75 9.09 15.26 -6.00
CA SER A 75 8.72 15.67 -7.36
C SER A 75 9.48 16.94 -7.77
N LYS A 76 9.73 17.11 -9.07
CA LYS A 76 10.35 18.34 -9.58
C LYS A 76 9.38 19.51 -9.46
N ARG A 77 9.92 20.74 -9.42
CA ARG A 77 9.11 21.96 -9.46
C ARG A 77 8.19 21.98 -10.70
N GLY A 78 6.88 22.09 -10.46
CA GLY A 78 5.86 22.10 -11.52
C GLY A 78 5.33 20.73 -11.93
N GLU A 79 5.82 19.64 -11.32
CA GLU A 79 5.23 18.29 -11.44
C GLU A 79 4.57 17.91 -10.12
N LYS A 80 3.31 17.47 -10.19
CA LYS A 80 2.59 16.95 -9.03
C LYS A 80 3.16 15.60 -8.61
N ALA A 81 3.16 15.34 -7.31
CA ALA A 81 3.52 14.03 -6.76
C ALA A 81 2.69 12.89 -7.40
N ASP A 82 1.42 13.15 -7.71
CA ASP A 82 0.51 12.18 -8.34
C ASP A 82 1.07 11.59 -9.64
N ALA A 83 1.65 12.44 -10.50
CA ALA A 83 2.25 12.02 -11.76
C ALA A 83 3.47 11.11 -11.53
N VAL A 84 4.29 11.45 -10.54
CA VAL A 84 5.44 10.64 -10.14
C VAL A 84 4.99 9.28 -9.60
N ILE A 85 3.96 9.25 -8.74
CA ILE A 85 3.38 8.01 -8.18
C ILE A 85 2.83 7.13 -9.30
N MET A 86 2.06 7.69 -10.23
CA MET A 86 1.52 6.96 -11.38
C MET A 86 2.64 6.36 -12.23
N ARG A 87 3.66 7.15 -12.57
CA ARG A 87 4.84 6.70 -13.34
C ARG A 87 5.58 5.57 -12.64
N ILE A 88 5.76 5.63 -11.33
CA ILE A 88 6.42 4.57 -10.56
C ILE A 88 5.54 3.32 -10.52
N ALA A 89 4.23 3.48 -10.29
CA ALA A 89 3.29 2.39 -10.18
C ALA A 89 3.21 1.56 -11.48
N GLU A 90 3.27 2.20 -12.66
CA GLU A 90 3.29 1.49 -13.94
C GLU A 90 4.53 0.64 -14.16
N ASN A 91 5.69 1.15 -13.73
CA ASN A 91 6.97 0.47 -13.96
C ASN A 91 7.22 -0.68 -12.97
N ILE A 92 6.42 -0.79 -11.91
CA ILE A 92 6.59 -1.80 -10.87
C ILE A 92 5.49 -2.86 -10.95
N ARG A 93 5.88 -4.09 -11.29
CA ARG A 93 4.97 -5.23 -11.47
C ARG A 93 4.21 -5.67 -10.21
N ASN A 94 4.64 -5.36 -8.99
CA ASN A 94 3.92 -5.79 -7.78
C ASN A 94 3.97 -4.71 -6.72
N SER A 95 3.17 -3.66 -6.93
CA SER A 95 3.13 -2.50 -6.07
C SER A 95 1.79 -2.35 -5.33
N LEU A 96 1.85 -1.69 -4.18
CA LEU A 96 0.71 -1.22 -3.40
C LEU A 96 0.86 0.29 -3.22
N VAL A 97 -0.12 1.06 -3.67
CA VAL A 97 -0.14 2.51 -3.57
C VAL A 97 -0.99 2.93 -2.37
N VAL A 98 -0.41 3.71 -1.47
CA VAL A 98 -1.07 4.27 -0.29
C VAL A 98 -1.46 5.70 -0.60
N THR A 99 -2.76 5.93 -0.83
CA THR A 99 -3.30 7.25 -1.17
C THR A 99 -4.79 7.33 -0.90
N ASN A 100 -5.27 8.52 -0.56
CA ASN A 100 -6.70 8.82 -0.52
C ASN A 100 -7.23 9.47 -1.81
N ASP A 101 -6.36 9.78 -2.77
CA ASP A 101 -6.74 10.45 -4.01
C ASP A 101 -7.51 9.53 -4.96
N ASN A 102 -8.65 10.01 -5.47
CA ASN A 102 -9.52 9.25 -6.36
C ASN A 102 -8.98 9.13 -7.79
N GLU A 103 -8.21 10.12 -8.27
CA GLU A 103 -7.55 10.08 -9.57
C GLU A 103 -6.48 8.99 -9.59
N ILE A 104 -5.62 8.94 -8.55
CA ILE A 104 -4.60 7.89 -8.41
C ILE A 104 -5.26 6.52 -8.25
N LYS A 105 -6.31 6.39 -7.42
CA LYS A 105 -7.05 5.13 -7.26
C LYS A 105 -7.60 4.62 -8.60
N ARG A 106 -8.29 5.46 -9.37
CA ARG A 106 -8.82 5.10 -10.70
C ARG A 106 -7.72 4.75 -11.69
N TYR A 107 -6.57 5.39 -11.60
CA TYR A 107 -5.41 5.06 -12.41
C TYR A 107 -4.88 3.66 -12.08
N VAL A 108 -4.60 3.42 -10.80
CA VAL A 108 -4.10 2.15 -10.27
C VAL A 108 -5.07 1.00 -10.55
N GLU A 109 -6.38 1.23 -10.46
CA GLU A 109 -7.41 0.23 -10.77
C GLU A 109 -7.40 -0.25 -12.22
N ARG A 110 -6.83 0.52 -13.15
CA ARG A 110 -6.65 0.13 -14.55
C ARG A 110 -5.43 -0.77 -14.75
N LEU A 111 -4.52 -0.82 -13.78
CA LEU A 111 -3.31 -1.65 -13.83
C LEU A 111 -3.57 -3.01 -13.17
N ASP A 112 -3.30 -4.11 -13.87
CA ASP A 112 -3.63 -5.46 -13.38
C ASP A 112 -2.83 -5.89 -12.13
N ASN A 113 -1.65 -5.30 -11.91
CA ASN A 113 -0.74 -5.74 -10.88
C ASN A 113 -0.47 -4.69 -9.79
N VAL A 114 -1.23 -3.59 -9.77
CA VAL A 114 -1.13 -2.55 -8.74
C VAL A 114 -2.42 -2.58 -7.91
N SER A 115 -2.32 -2.26 -6.63
CA SER A 115 -3.50 -2.13 -5.77
C SER A 115 -3.39 -0.87 -4.94
N SER A 116 -4.51 -0.29 -4.54
CA SER A 116 -4.55 0.92 -3.72
C SER A 116 -5.12 0.62 -2.34
N ILE A 117 -4.65 1.37 -1.34
CA ILE A 117 -5.13 1.34 0.05
C ILE A 117 -5.15 2.76 0.61
N SER A 118 -6.06 3.05 1.54
CA SER A 118 -6.06 4.34 2.22
C SER A 118 -4.87 4.45 3.18
N PRO A 119 -4.36 5.67 3.43
CA PRO A 119 -3.38 5.92 4.47
C PRO A 119 -3.81 5.43 5.85
N GLU A 120 -5.08 5.57 6.22
CA GLU A 120 -5.57 5.14 7.53
C GLU A 120 -5.56 3.61 7.67
N GLU A 121 -6.05 2.88 6.66
CA GLU A 121 -6.00 1.40 6.64
C GLU A 121 -4.53 0.93 6.70
N PHE A 122 -3.66 1.54 5.90
CA PHE A 122 -2.25 1.19 5.90
C PHE A 122 -1.59 1.45 7.26
N LYS A 123 -1.93 2.56 7.93
CA LYS A 123 -1.41 2.89 9.26
C LYS A 123 -1.79 1.84 10.31
N VAL A 124 -3.04 1.35 10.29
CA VAL A 124 -3.48 0.30 11.21
C VAL A 124 -2.68 -0.99 10.96
N ILE A 125 -2.50 -1.37 9.69
CA ILE A 125 -1.73 -2.56 9.32
C ILE A 125 -0.29 -2.48 9.82
N ILE A 126 0.41 -1.37 9.56
CA ILE A 126 1.82 -1.23 9.98
C ILE A 126 1.94 -1.22 11.51
N ASN A 127 1.00 -0.61 12.23
CA ASN A 127 1.04 -0.58 13.69
C ASN A 127 0.84 -1.98 14.27
N ASN A 128 -0.11 -2.76 13.76
CA ASN A 128 -0.31 -4.14 14.19
C ASN A 128 0.94 -4.99 13.93
N ILE A 129 1.55 -4.86 12.74
CA ILE A 129 2.78 -5.59 12.38
C ILE A 129 3.95 -5.22 13.30
N ILE A 130 4.10 -3.95 13.65
CA ILE A 130 5.16 -3.49 14.56
C ILE A 130 4.89 -3.98 15.99
N SER A 131 3.64 -3.95 16.45
CA SER A 131 3.28 -4.48 17.78
C SER A 131 3.42 -6.00 17.86
N GLU A 132 3.10 -6.73 16.80
CA GLU A 132 3.28 -8.20 16.72
C GLU A 132 4.75 -8.60 16.85
N GLU A 133 5.71 -7.81 16.34
CA GLU A 133 7.14 -8.05 16.59
C GLU A 133 7.55 -7.81 18.05
N GLU A 134 6.90 -6.86 18.73
CA GLU A 134 7.20 -6.55 20.14
C GLU A 134 6.62 -7.62 21.09
N ASP A 135 5.55 -8.31 20.67
CA ASP A 135 4.82 -9.32 21.44
C ASP A 135 5.18 -10.79 21.12
N GLU A 136 6.17 -11.07 20.24
CA GLU A 136 6.77 -12.42 20.06
C GLU A 136 7.52 -12.95 21.32
N GLY A 137 7.20 -12.42 22.50
CA GLY A 137 7.49 -12.96 23.81
C GLY A 137 6.29 -13.60 24.54
N ASN A 138 5.04 -13.51 24.07
CA ASN A 138 3.92 -14.24 24.70
C ASN A 138 2.60 -14.23 23.91
N TYR A 139 2.06 -15.45 23.74
CA TYR A 139 0.68 -15.83 23.42
C TYR A 139 0.22 -16.00 21.95
N SER A 140 -0.20 -17.25 21.74
CA SER A 140 -0.91 -17.93 20.66
C SER A 140 -1.89 -17.11 19.81
N ASN A 141 -1.76 -17.32 18.49
CA ASN A 141 -2.76 -17.13 17.44
C ASN A 141 -4.16 -17.56 17.88
N ASP A 142 -5.09 -16.61 17.95
CA ASP A 142 -6.53 -16.86 17.84
C ASP A 142 -7.19 -15.73 17.05
N TYR A 143 -7.14 -15.84 15.72
CA TYR A 143 -8.22 -15.35 14.86
C TYR A 143 -8.51 -16.41 13.81
N ASP A 144 -9.18 -17.45 14.30
CA ASP A 144 -9.93 -18.44 13.56
C ASP A 144 -11.19 -17.79 12.95
N PHE A 145 -11.42 -18.07 11.67
CA PHE A 145 -12.78 -18.03 11.12
C PHE A 145 -12.96 -19.29 10.29
N THR A 146 -13.41 -20.35 10.96
CA THR A 146 -14.04 -21.51 10.35
C THR A 146 -15.19 -21.08 9.43
N ALA A 147 -15.12 -21.54 8.17
CA ALA A 147 -16.31 -21.84 7.39
C ALA A 147 -16.02 -23.07 6.50
N CYS A 148 -16.26 -24.23 7.10
CA CYS A 148 -16.88 -25.45 6.58
C CYS A 148 -16.81 -25.79 5.08
N ASP A 149 -16.16 -26.93 4.84
CA ASP A 149 -16.58 -28.14 4.08
C ASP A 149 -16.82 -28.10 2.57
N GLY A 150 -16.28 -29.12 1.89
CA GLY A 150 -16.46 -29.38 0.46
C GLY A 150 -15.19 -29.75 -0.32
N ASP A 151 -14.47 -30.78 0.12
CA ASP A 151 -13.99 -31.90 -0.72
C ASP A 151 -14.23 -31.77 -2.25
N ASP A 152 -13.14 -31.74 -3.04
CA ASP A 152 -12.86 -32.80 -4.03
C ASP A 152 -11.62 -32.51 -4.90
N GLU A 153 -10.76 -33.52 -4.88
CA GLU A 153 -9.77 -34.03 -5.83
C GLU A 153 -9.39 -33.28 -7.13
N PHE A 154 -8.06 -33.26 -7.34
CA PHE A 154 -7.35 -33.64 -8.56
C PHE A 154 -8.21 -34.04 -9.78
N CYS A 155 -8.01 -33.39 -10.94
CA CYS A 155 -7.80 -34.01 -12.27
C CYS A 155 -7.81 -32.95 -13.39
N GLY A 156 -6.93 -33.12 -14.38
CA GLY A 156 -6.85 -32.30 -15.58
C GLY A 156 -7.82 -32.71 -16.70
N GLY A 157 -7.74 -31.97 -17.82
CA GLY A 157 -8.07 -32.48 -19.17
C GLY A 157 -9.49 -32.30 -19.72
N HIS A 158 -9.55 -31.58 -20.85
CA HIS A 158 -10.48 -31.65 -21.99
C HIS A 158 -11.85 -30.94 -22.01
N GLU A 159 -12.09 -30.37 -23.20
CA GLU A 159 -13.23 -29.58 -23.68
C GLU A 159 -14.58 -30.29 -23.61
N HIS A 160 -15.65 -29.57 -23.24
CA HIS A 160 -16.83 -29.41 -24.10
C HIS A 160 -17.80 -28.32 -23.59
N SER A 161 -18.34 -27.58 -24.56
CA SER A 161 -19.36 -26.53 -24.45
C SER A 161 -20.63 -26.97 -23.72
N LYS A 162 -21.05 -26.23 -22.68
CA LYS A 162 -22.47 -25.99 -22.35
C LYS A 162 -22.64 -24.60 -21.75
N ASN A 163 -23.44 -23.80 -22.46
CA ASN A 163 -23.81 -22.44 -22.13
C ASN A 163 -24.81 -22.45 -20.97
N THR A 164 -24.34 -22.18 -19.74
CA THR A 164 -25.22 -21.81 -18.62
C THR A 164 -24.72 -20.49 -18.08
N LYS A 165 -25.55 -19.43 -18.16
CA LYS A 165 -25.30 -18.14 -17.50
C LYS A 165 -25.34 -18.35 -15.99
N LYS A 166 -24.26 -18.90 -15.41
CA LYS A 166 -24.04 -18.93 -13.97
C LYS A 166 -23.89 -17.47 -13.52
N LYS A 167 -24.95 -16.94 -12.91
CA LYS A 167 -24.92 -15.70 -12.15
C LYS A 167 -23.92 -15.94 -11.01
N GLY A 168 -22.75 -15.30 -11.08
CA GLY A 168 -21.67 -15.50 -10.11
C GLY A 168 -22.15 -15.23 -8.68
N ASN A 169 -21.61 -15.96 -7.71
CA ASN A 169 -21.93 -15.80 -6.29
C ASN A 169 -21.87 -14.30 -5.90
N PRO A 170 -22.98 -13.68 -5.47
CA PRO A 170 -23.04 -12.24 -5.19
C PRO A 170 -22.16 -11.83 -3.99
N HIS A 171 -21.71 -12.79 -3.18
CA HIS A 171 -20.81 -12.58 -2.05
C HIS A 171 -19.34 -12.80 -2.39
N ARG A 172 -19.03 -13.16 -3.64
CA ARG A 172 -17.64 -13.33 -4.06
C ARG A 172 -17.02 -11.95 -4.30
N LEU A 173 -16.12 -11.56 -3.40
CA LEU A 173 -15.23 -10.41 -3.59
C LEU A 173 -14.66 -10.42 -5.02
N SER A 174 -14.66 -9.25 -5.65
CA SER A 174 -14.15 -9.09 -7.00
C SER A 174 -12.71 -9.58 -7.09
N LYS A 175 -12.29 -10.00 -8.28
CA LYS A 175 -10.90 -10.45 -8.53
C LYS A 175 -9.87 -9.42 -8.03
N LYS A 176 -10.21 -8.13 -8.16
CA LYS A 176 -9.39 -6.99 -7.71
C LYS A 176 -9.35 -6.88 -6.19
N GLU A 177 -10.49 -6.98 -5.50
CA GLU A 177 -10.54 -6.97 -4.03
C GLU A 177 -9.80 -8.16 -3.43
N ARG A 178 -9.93 -9.35 -4.03
CA ARG A 178 -9.15 -10.52 -3.61
C ARG A 178 -7.65 -10.31 -3.79
N LEU A 179 -7.23 -9.65 -4.86
CA LEU A 179 -5.83 -9.32 -5.09
C LEU A 179 -5.32 -8.29 -4.07
N LYS A 180 -6.12 -7.26 -3.77
CA LYS A 180 -5.87 -6.28 -2.69
C LYS A 180 -5.70 -7.00 -1.36
N MET A 181 -6.66 -7.85 -0.97
CA MET A 181 -6.59 -8.62 0.28
C MET A 181 -5.39 -9.56 0.32
N ARG A 182 -5.03 -10.21 -0.80
CA ARG A 182 -3.83 -11.06 -0.87
C ARG A 182 -2.54 -10.26 -0.70
N LYS A 183 -2.49 -9.03 -1.23
CA LYS A 183 -1.34 -8.14 -1.02
C LYS A 183 -1.28 -7.63 0.40
N ILE A 184 -2.42 -7.27 1.00
CA ILE A 184 -2.51 -6.87 2.41
C ILE A 184 -2.06 -8.01 3.33
N LYS A 185 -2.48 -9.25 3.07
CA LYS A 185 -2.00 -10.44 3.80
C LYS A 185 -0.50 -10.73 3.64
N LYS A 186 0.13 -10.16 2.60
CA LYS A 186 1.56 -10.27 2.32
C LYS A 186 2.35 -9.06 2.80
N LEU A 187 1.67 -8.02 3.30
CA LEU A 187 2.32 -6.89 3.96
C LEU A 187 2.85 -7.32 5.30
#